data_AF-A0A4C1YDY6-F1
#
_entry.id   AF-A0A4C1YDY6-F1
#
_cell.length_a   1.000
_cell.length_b   1.000
_cell.length_c   1.000
_cell.angle_alpha   90.00
_cell.angle_beta   90.00
_cell.angle_gamma   90.00
#
_symmetry.space_group_name_H-M   'P 1'
#
loop_
_entity.id
_entity.type
_entity.pdbx_description
1 polymer ?
#
loop_
_entity_poly.entity_id
_entity_poly.type
_entity_poly.pdbx_seq_one_letter_code
_entity_poly.pdbx_strand_id
1 'polypeptide(L)'
;MLSVLPFILLIISNSSVCTEVKWIPNTNFNLPSNFRSNRLPCSNETVVFPNVLSSAVVIEGDESLSGMILPNDGTIFLPRDGEITFEQDGTADGCKGGDTYYQDVMEWWWAQPDVWSSPEFNDATPDAERVPCYDDIVEFPKDARFTIWLPDNTQYIRGLRINNESFSQSGLELLRFDTYRANPRQTFLMNRNQETGIKISEKQCYTKAGCPCQDNPLQIICAKKYCKPIQCVNPIKPVGHCCNICGGSVAFDTADTFDMAEFRSLVEKYINENGGREKLAYHVGKLSDVRVQLVVVEKTQYESIGAAVVSMVNAHLQRRWVAGVVQMSLSGVPLSMTGFGGRVVLGAFVLVIVVVFLLYIGSYKKIPLPRYPIMRVWRSGAANIGVITRFQGRTESVVSLTRRESPPPYGDSAHGTTAFRNPLYESKIVIGDNNVQERLKYNIGLGRNREQDQMQIENGAKTEIERGNNIRLVIDIVIGRYKRRKDSSVVHASEATGTS
;
A
#
# COMPACT_ATOMS: atom_id res chain seq x y z
N MET A 1 -54.80 13.58 -43.08
CA MET A 1 -54.19 13.85 -41.78
C MET A 1 -53.49 12.57 -41.32
N LEU A 2 -52.20 12.43 -41.64
CA LEU A 2 -51.34 11.37 -41.12
C LEU A 2 -50.25 12.06 -40.29
N SER A 3 -50.28 11.82 -38.98
CA SER A 3 -49.31 12.32 -38.01
C SER A 3 -48.09 11.40 -38.04
N VAL A 4 -46.93 11.95 -38.38
CA VAL A 4 -45.64 11.27 -38.32
C VAL A 4 -44.95 11.77 -37.04
N LEU A 5 -44.89 10.90 -36.03
CA LEU A 5 -44.10 11.11 -34.81
C LEU A 5 -42.64 10.70 -35.09
N PRO A 6 -41.63 11.54 -34.81
CA PRO A 6 -40.25 11.12 -34.92
C PRO A 6 -39.84 10.34 -33.67
N PHE A 7 -39.40 9.10 -33.87
CA PHE A 7 -38.70 8.31 -32.87
C PHE A 7 -37.33 8.97 -32.62
N ILE A 8 -37.19 9.70 -31.51
CA ILE A 8 -35.89 10.19 -31.05
C ILE A 8 -35.16 8.98 -30.45
N LEU A 9 -34.23 8.42 -31.25
CA LEU A 9 -33.28 7.43 -30.82
C LEU A 9 -32.28 8.11 -29.86
N LEU A 10 -32.55 8.00 -28.55
CA LEU A 10 -31.59 8.39 -27.50
C LEU A 10 -30.43 7.39 -27.56
N ILE A 11 -29.39 7.74 -28.32
CA ILE A 11 -28.09 7.08 -28.26
C ILE A 11 -27.54 7.41 -26.88
N ILE A 12 -27.68 6.47 -25.94
CA ILE A 12 -26.96 6.49 -24.68
C ILE A 12 -25.50 6.22 -25.05
N SER A 13 -24.77 7.28 -25.39
CA SER A 13 -23.32 7.25 -25.40
C SER A 13 -22.88 6.79 -24.02
N ASN A 14 -22.11 5.70 -23.94
CA ASN A 14 -21.37 5.33 -22.74
C ASN A 14 -20.40 6.46 -22.44
N SER A 15 -20.88 7.48 -21.74
CA SER A 15 -20.06 8.53 -21.18
C SER A 15 -19.13 7.80 -20.20
N SER A 16 -17.86 7.66 -20.58
CA SER A 16 -16.82 7.27 -19.64
C SER A 16 -16.82 8.36 -18.57
N VAL A 17 -17.50 8.10 -17.46
CA VAL A 17 -17.50 8.99 -16.30
C VAL A 17 -16.03 9.12 -15.92
N CYS A 18 -15.46 10.32 -16.08
CA CYS A 18 -14.11 10.56 -15.61
C CYS A 18 -14.17 10.49 -14.09
N THR A 19 -13.35 9.64 -13.47
CA THR A 19 -13.27 9.59 -12.02
C THR A 19 -12.23 10.60 -11.56
N GLU A 20 -12.60 11.36 -10.53
CA GLU A 20 -11.69 12.33 -9.92
C GLU A 20 -10.93 11.63 -8.80
N VAL A 21 -9.60 11.60 -8.92
CA VAL A 21 -8.69 11.00 -7.93
C VAL A 21 -7.91 12.13 -7.27
N LYS A 22 -8.20 12.37 -5.99
CA LYS A 22 -7.65 13.49 -5.23
C LYS A 22 -6.51 13.07 -4.33
N TRP A 23 -5.45 13.87 -4.33
CA TRP A 23 -4.37 13.78 -3.37
C TRP A 23 -4.85 14.12 -1.96
N ILE A 24 -4.55 13.25 -0.99
CA ILE A 24 -4.95 13.42 0.42
C ILE A 24 -3.86 14.11 1.25
N PRO A 25 -2.57 13.72 1.16
CA PRO A 25 -1.57 14.22 2.10
C PRO A 25 -1.37 15.73 2.09
N ASN A 26 -1.23 16.28 3.28
CA ASN A 26 -1.03 17.71 3.48
C ASN A 26 -0.18 17.97 4.74
N THR A 27 1.02 18.55 4.59
CA THR A 27 1.93 18.97 5.67
C THR A 27 1.63 20.36 6.22
N ASN A 28 0.48 20.97 5.88
CA ASN A 28 0.13 22.29 6.41
C ASN A 28 0.18 22.28 7.95
N PHE A 29 0.88 23.25 8.55
CA PHE A 29 1.00 23.37 9.99
C PHE A 29 -0.36 23.51 10.67
N ASN A 30 -1.30 24.22 10.05
CA ASN A 30 -2.61 24.50 10.63
C ASN A 30 -3.60 23.32 10.51
N LEU A 31 -3.09 22.09 10.36
CA LEU A 31 -3.90 20.87 10.37
C LEU A 31 -3.71 20.08 11.67
N PRO A 32 -4.79 19.83 12.45
CA PRO A 32 -4.74 19.01 13.66
C PRO A 32 -4.07 17.64 13.48
N SER A 33 -4.31 16.99 12.34
CA SER A 33 -3.79 15.66 12.02
C SER A 33 -2.27 15.59 11.94
N ASN A 34 -1.60 16.73 11.74
CA ASN A 34 -0.15 16.82 11.66
C ASN A 34 0.51 16.94 13.04
N PHE A 35 -0.26 16.96 14.13
CA PHE A 35 0.25 16.89 15.50
C PHE A 35 -0.05 15.54 16.12
N ARG A 36 0.83 15.06 17.00
CA ARG A 36 0.62 13.79 17.72
C ARG A 36 -0.65 13.78 18.58
N SER A 37 -1.04 14.96 19.06
CA SER A 37 -2.23 15.18 19.86
C SER A 37 -3.51 15.26 19.02
N ASN A 38 -3.41 15.22 17.69
CA ASN A 38 -4.51 15.42 16.74
C ASN A 38 -5.29 16.73 17.00
N ARG A 39 -4.58 17.78 17.43
CA ARG A 39 -5.09 19.14 17.70
C ARG A 39 -4.02 20.17 17.38
N LEU A 40 -4.43 21.40 17.11
CA LEU A 40 -3.51 22.51 16.96
C LEU A 40 -2.86 22.89 18.31
N PRO A 41 -1.64 23.44 18.28
CA PRO A 41 -1.04 24.09 19.43
C PRO A 41 -1.93 25.20 19.99
N CYS A 42 -1.78 25.49 21.27
CA CYS A 42 -2.37 26.69 21.88
C CYS A 42 -1.27 27.60 22.46
N SER A 43 -1.65 28.82 22.88
CA SER A 43 -0.72 29.91 23.22
C SER A 43 0.28 29.64 24.35
N ASN A 44 0.00 28.67 25.22
CA ASN A 44 0.89 28.28 26.30
C ASN A 44 1.74 27.03 25.99
N GLU A 45 1.74 26.57 24.74
CA GLU A 45 2.47 25.37 24.33
C GLU A 45 3.71 25.68 23.51
N THR A 46 4.71 24.83 23.69
CA THR A 46 5.91 24.81 22.85
C THR A 46 5.70 23.79 21.74
N VAL A 47 5.83 24.26 20.50
CA VAL A 47 5.80 23.39 19.32
C VAL A 47 7.17 22.77 19.13
N VAL A 48 7.23 21.44 19.07
CA VAL A 48 8.46 20.68 18.87
C VAL A 48 8.44 20.05 17.49
N PHE A 49 9.31 20.55 16.60
CA PHE A 49 9.57 19.92 15.31
C PHE A 49 10.56 18.75 15.47
N PRO A 50 10.50 17.73 14.60
CA PRO A 50 11.53 16.70 14.57
C PRO A 50 12.88 17.28 14.16
N ASN A 51 13.98 16.60 14.52
CA ASN A 51 15.33 17.07 14.22
C ASN A 51 15.60 17.31 12.72
N VAL A 52 14.90 16.59 11.84
CA VAL A 52 14.98 16.71 10.39
C VAL A 52 13.56 16.82 9.84
N LEU A 53 13.28 17.85 9.03
CA LEU A 53 12.07 17.96 8.21
C LEU A 53 12.39 17.53 6.78
N SER A 54 11.66 16.54 6.30
CA SER A 54 11.79 16.00 4.94
C SER A 54 11.11 16.89 3.89
N SER A 55 10.24 17.80 4.33
CA SER A 55 9.50 18.73 3.47
C SER A 55 9.42 20.12 4.10
N ALA A 56 9.15 21.13 3.27
CA ALA A 56 8.93 22.48 3.77
C ALA A 56 7.60 22.56 4.52
N VAL A 57 7.64 22.92 5.80
CA VAL A 57 6.44 23.17 6.61
C VAL A 57 6.05 24.63 6.46
N VAL A 58 4.76 24.90 6.32
CA VAL A 58 4.28 26.29 6.18
C VAL A 58 3.28 26.58 7.26
N ILE A 59 3.50 27.70 7.94
CA ILE A 59 2.66 28.20 9.02
C ILE A 59 1.81 29.31 8.41
N GLU A 60 0.51 29.05 8.21
CA GLU A 60 -0.42 30.03 7.67
C GLU A 60 -1.15 30.77 8.78
N GLY A 61 -1.36 32.08 8.60
CA GLY A 61 -2.03 32.91 9.60
C GLY A 61 -1.18 33.21 10.83
N ASP A 62 -1.85 33.74 11.85
CA ASP A 62 -1.22 34.20 13.08
C ASP A 62 -1.24 33.10 14.13
N GLU A 63 -0.08 32.73 14.64
CA GLU A 63 0.08 31.70 15.66
C GLU A 63 0.68 32.30 16.94
N SER A 64 -0.05 32.18 18.04
CA SER A 64 0.46 32.52 19.38
C SER A 64 0.90 31.23 20.06
N LEU A 65 2.16 31.18 20.52
CA LEU A 65 2.82 30.00 21.09
C LEU A 65 3.67 30.40 22.31
N SER A 66 3.96 29.46 23.20
CA SER A 66 4.93 29.71 24.28
C SER A 66 6.36 29.62 23.76
N GLY A 67 6.59 28.76 22.78
CA GLY A 67 7.90 28.55 22.18
C GLY A 67 7.85 27.66 20.95
N MET A 68 8.99 27.57 20.27
CA MET A 68 9.16 26.69 19.12
C MET A 68 10.57 26.10 19.11
N ILE A 69 10.66 24.77 19.06
CA ILE A 69 11.91 24.04 18.86
C ILE A 69 12.01 23.68 17.37
N LEU A 70 12.90 24.38 16.68
CA LEU A 70 13.13 24.24 15.24
C LEU A 70 13.92 22.96 14.90
N PRO A 71 13.77 22.42 13.67
CA PRO A 71 14.60 21.32 13.19
C PRO A 71 16.07 21.76 13.02
N ASN A 72 17.00 20.81 13.08
CA ASN A 72 18.39 21.06 12.71
C ASN A 72 18.57 21.13 11.19
N ASP A 73 17.75 20.39 10.45
CA ASP A 73 17.73 20.36 8.99
C ASP A 73 16.28 20.39 8.51
N GLY A 74 15.91 21.36 7.68
CA GLY A 74 14.52 21.55 7.29
C GLY A 74 14.22 22.97 6.82
N THR A 75 13.03 23.16 6.25
CA THR A 75 12.54 24.48 5.85
C THR A 75 11.20 24.76 6.50
N ILE A 76 11.08 25.90 7.16
CA ILE A 76 9.80 26.44 7.64
C ILE A 76 9.55 27.74 6.89
N PHE A 77 8.42 27.84 6.21
CA PHE A 77 8.00 29.02 5.46
C PHE A 77 6.92 29.76 6.23
N LEU A 78 7.14 31.05 6.45
CA LEU A 78 6.14 31.97 6.97
C LEU A 78 5.69 32.90 5.81
N PRO A 79 4.40 32.88 5.41
CA PRO A 79 3.85 33.81 4.44
C PRO A 79 4.02 35.29 4.86
N ARG A 80 3.89 36.22 3.90
CA ARG A 80 4.09 37.67 4.16
C ARG A 80 3.16 38.24 5.25
N ASP A 81 2.02 37.61 5.41
CA ASP A 81 0.91 37.96 6.29
C ASP A 81 0.80 37.02 7.50
N GLY A 82 1.75 36.10 7.69
CA GLY A 82 1.79 35.25 8.89
C GLY A 82 2.60 35.91 9.99
N GLU A 83 2.04 35.97 11.19
CA GLU A 83 2.73 36.37 12.42
C GLU A 83 2.91 35.18 13.36
N ILE A 84 4.09 35.05 13.98
CA ILE A 84 4.28 34.11 15.09
C ILE A 84 4.59 34.93 16.33
N THR A 85 3.69 34.91 17.30
CA THR A 85 3.83 35.64 18.56
C THR A 85 4.22 34.66 19.66
N PHE A 86 5.33 34.96 20.36
CA PHE A 86 5.74 34.17 21.52
C PHE A 86 5.26 34.84 22.81
N GLU A 87 4.29 34.22 23.48
CA GLU A 87 3.70 34.71 24.72
C GLU A 87 4.17 33.87 25.92
N GLN A 88 4.68 34.55 26.94
CA GLN A 88 4.98 33.95 28.23
C GLN A 88 3.78 34.26 29.15
N ASP A 89 3.15 33.22 29.71
CA ASP A 89 1.93 33.31 30.53
C ASP A 89 0.64 33.66 29.77
N GLY A 90 0.34 32.93 28.69
CA GLY A 90 -0.94 33.03 27.99
C GLY A 90 -2.13 32.72 28.91
N THR A 91 -2.90 33.75 29.25
CA THR A 91 -4.14 33.70 30.06
C THR A 91 -5.34 33.14 29.29
N ALA A 92 -5.09 32.29 28.29
CA ALA A 92 -6.16 31.65 27.53
C ALA A 92 -6.79 30.53 28.39
N ASP A 93 -8.00 30.81 28.86
CA ASP A 93 -8.81 29.94 29.72
C ASP A 93 -8.96 28.54 29.07
N GLY A 94 -8.17 27.57 29.55
CA GLY A 94 -8.19 26.18 29.08
C GLY A 94 -6.94 25.65 28.36
N CYS A 95 -5.94 26.49 28.02
CA CYS A 95 -4.68 26.00 27.44
C CYS A 95 -3.71 25.55 28.54
N LYS A 96 -3.67 24.24 28.80
CA LYS A 96 -2.63 23.65 29.66
C LYS A 96 -1.31 23.73 28.90
N GLY A 97 -0.32 24.43 29.45
CA GLY A 97 1.00 24.51 28.82
C GLY A 97 1.69 23.15 28.70
N GLY A 98 2.79 23.12 27.96
CA GLY A 98 3.57 21.91 27.69
C GLY A 98 4.04 21.81 26.24
N ASP A 99 4.45 20.62 25.85
CA ASP A 99 4.97 20.37 24.50
C ASP A 99 3.89 19.76 23.60
N THR A 100 3.78 20.27 22.38
CA THR A 100 3.07 19.59 21.30
C THR A 100 4.03 19.24 20.17
N TYR A 101 3.95 18.01 19.68
CA TYR A 101 4.90 17.47 18.73
C TYR A 101 4.32 17.47 17.32
N TYR A 102 4.96 18.22 16.43
CA TYR A 102 4.66 18.16 15.00
C TYR A 102 5.16 16.85 14.43
N GLN A 103 4.32 16.18 13.65
CA GLN A 103 4.63 14.95 12.95
C GLN A 103 5.05 15.31 11.53
N ASP A 104 6.35 15.29 11.25
CA ASP A 104 6.79 15.26 9.86
C ASP A 104 6.39 13.92 9.27
N VAL A 105 5.35 13.97 8.44
CA VAL A 105 4.99 12.81 7.64
C VAL A 105 5.93 12.81 6.46
N MET A 106 6.70 11.72 6.37
CA MET A 106 7.67 11.44 5.31
C MET A 106 7.16 11.85 3.93
N GLU A 107 8.11 12.14 3.03
CA GLU A 107 7.89 12.16 1.59
C GLU A 107 6.91 11.06 1.16
N TRP A 108 5.96 11.39 0.29
CA TRP A 108 5.01 10.42 -0.24
C TRP A 108 5.39 10.00 -1.65
N TRP A 109 4.85 8.88 -2.11
CA TRP A 109 5.07 8.41 -3.47
C TRP A 109 3.74 8.32 -4.17
N TRP A 110 3.74 8.64 -5.47
CA TRP A 110 2.60 8.38 -6.35
C TRP A 110 2.08 6.93 -6.23
N ALA A 111 2.98 5.98 -6.02
CA ALA A 111 2.71 4.55 -5.90
C ALA A 111 2.17 4.09 -4.53
N GLN A 112 1.83 5.02 -3.64
CA GLN A 112 1.16 4.69 -2.39
C GLN A 112 -0.36 4.69 -2.58
N PRO A 113 -1.09 3.68 -2.10
CA PRO A 113 -2.53 3.58 -2.32
C PRO A 113 -3.34 4.48 -1.38
N ASP A 114 -2.89 4.66 -0.12
CA ASP A 114 -3.64 5.38 0.92
C ASP A 114 -3.48 6.91 0.86
N VAL A 115 -2.75 7.42 -0.13
CA VAL A 115 -2.55 8.87 -0.34
C VAL A 115 -3.49 9.43 -1.42
N TRP A 116 -4.29 8.57 -2.04
CA TRP A 116 -5.27 8.94 -3.04
C TRP A 116 -6.68 8.64 -2.55
N SER A 117 -7.61 9.53 -2.85
CA SER A 117 -9.04 9.33 -2.59
C SER A 117 -9.82 9.40 -3.89
N SER A 118 -10.82 8.53 -3.99
CA SER A 118 -11.81 8.53 -5.07
C SER A 118 -13.11 7.96 -4.52
N PRO A 119 -14.28 8.45 -4.99
CA PRO A 119 -15.58 7.87 -4.62
C PRO A 119 -15.73 6.41 -5.07
N GLU A 120 -14.92 5.95 -6.03
CA GLU A 120 -14.94 4.57 -6.52
C GLU A 120 -14.10 3.61 -5.67
N PHE A 121 -13.15 4.15 -4.89
CA PHE A 121 -12.32 3.34 -4.02
C PHE A 121 -13.15 2.81 -2.84
N ASN A 122 -13.10 1.50 -2.66
CA ASN A 122 -13.74 0.82 -1.54
C ASN A 122 -12.83 -0.31 -1.02
N ASP A 123 -13.21 -0.96 0.09
CA ASP A 123 -12.40 -1.99 0.75
C ASP A 123 -12.04 -3.19 -0.16
N ALA A 124 -12.81 -3.46 -1.23
CA ALA A 124 -12.50 -4.52 -2.21
C ALA A 124 -11.54 -4.07 -3.33
N THR A 125 -11.45 -2.77 -3.61
CA THR A 125 -10.55 -2.22 -4.64
C THR A 125 -9.11 -2.61 -4.32
N PRO A 126 -8.39 -3.30 -5.23
CA PRO A 126 -6.97 -3.60 -5.05
C PRO A 126 -6.15 -2.34 -4.81
N ASP A 127 -5.14 -2.42 -3.95
CA ASP A 127 -4.24 -1.29 -3.70
C ASP A 127 -3.51 -0.84 -4.98
N ALA A 128 -3.28 -1.76 -5.92
CA ALA A 128 -2.77 -1.46 -7.27
C ALA A 128 -3.72 -0.65 -8.17
N GLU A 129 -5.00 -0.56 -7.81
CA GLU A 129 -6.02 0.25 -8.47
C GLU A 129 -6.52 1.40 -7.58
N ARG A 130 -5.87 1.63 -6.43
CA ARG A 130 -6.09 2.81 -5.55
C ARG A 130 -5.06 3.92 -5.83
N VAL A 131 -4.58 3.96 -7.05
CA VAL A 131 -3.69 4.99 -7.60
C VAL A 131 -4.29 5.45 -8.92
N PRO A 132 -3.94 6.65 -9.43
CA PRO A 132 -4.54 7.15 -10.66
C PRO A 132 -4.38 6.21 -11.88
N CYS A 133 -5.49 5.95 -12.56
CA CYS A 133 -5.61 5.19 -13.81
C CYS A 133 -5.60 6.10 -15.05
N TYR A 134 -5.50 5.49 -16.24
CA TYR A 134 -5.37 6.24 -17.50
C TYR A 134 -6.57 7.14 -17.83
N ASP A 135 -7.76 6.85 -17.30
CA ASP A 135 -9.00 7.60 -17.51
C ASP A 135 -9.36 8.55 -16.37
N ASP A 136 -8.50 8.67 -15.36
CA ASP A 136 -8.72 9.52 -14.19
C ASP A 136 -8.28 10.97 -14.41
N ILE A 137 -8.97 11.88 -13.72
CA ILE A 137 -8.54 13.25 -13.53
C ILE A 137 -7.88 13.34 -12.15
N VAL A 138 -6.58 13.57 -12.15
CA VAL A 138 -5.80 13.73 -10.92
C VAL A 138 -5.94 15.15 -10.41
N GLU A 139 -6.27 15.30 -9.14
CA GLU A 139 -6.41 16.59 -8.49
C GLU A 139 -5.48 16.72 -7.29
N PHE A 140 -4.64 17.75 -7.32
CA PHE A 140 -3.91 18.25 -6.17
C PHE A 140 -4.66 19.46 -5.60
N PRO A 141 -5.21 19.35 -4.37
CA PRO A 141 -6.05 20.39 -3.80
C PRO A 141 -5.31 21.72 -3.69
N LYS A 142 -6.08 22.81 -3.78
CA LYS A 142 -5.57 24.15 -3.49
C LYS A 142 -5.04 24.21 -2.05
N ASP A 143 -3.91 24.88 -1.87
CA ASP A 143 -3.28 25.12 -0.57
C ASP A 143 -2.75 23.86 0.14
N ALA A 144 -2.91 22.67 -0.47
CA ALA A 144 -2.29 21.43 0.01
C ALA A 144 -0.77 21.53 -0.06
N ARG A 145 -0.10 21.08 1.01
CA ARG A 145 1.34 21.14 1.15
C ARG A 145 1.92 19.75 1.13
N PHE A 146 2.84 19.44 0.23
CA PHE A 146 3.39 18.09 0.19
C PHE A 146 4.65 18.03 -0.65
N THR A 147 5.42 16.97 -0.40
CA THR A 147 6.49 16.50 -1.27
C THR A 147 6.11 15.13 -1.80
N ILE A 148 6.04 14.97 -3.13
CA ILE A 148 5.66 13.70 -3.78
C ILE A 148 6.75 13.22 -4.73
N TRP A 149 7.16 11.97 -4.59
CA TRP A 149 7.94 11.24 -5.57
C TRP A 149 7.06 10.76 -6.71
N LEU A 150 7.41 11.23 -7.91
CA LEU A 150 6.76 10.85 -9.15
C LEU A 150 7.17 9.44 -9.62
N PRO A 151 6.32 8.76 -10.41
CA PRO A 151 6.55 7.36 -10.75
C PRO A 151 7.75 7.16 -11.70
N ASP A 152 8.52 6.10 -11.47
CA ASP A 152 9.65 5.72 -12.35
C ASP A 152 9.17 5.25 -13.72
N ASN A 153 8.09 4.45 -13.76
CA ASN A 153 7.47 4.00 -15.00
C ASN A 153 6.44 5.00 -15.47
N THR A 154 6.37 5.26 -16.78
CA THR A 154 5.35 6.14 -17.36
C THR A 154 3.94 5.68 -16.99
N GLN A 155 3.19 6.56 -16.31
CA GLN A 155 1.77 6.40 -16.00
C GLN A 155 0.96 7.37 -16.85
N TYR A 156 -0.17 6.90 -17.37
CA TYR A 156 -1.08 7.75 -18.14
C TYR A 156 -2.20 8.25 -17.24
N ILE A 157 -2.68 9.46 -17.48
CA ILE A 157 -3.86 10.04 -16.84
C ILE A 157 -4.66 10.83 -17.87
N ARG A 158 -5.97 10.98 -17.67
CA ARG A 158 -6.81 11.76 -18.57
C ARG A 158 -6.61 13.25 -18.39
N GLY A 159 -6.41 13.69 -17.15
CA GLY A 159 -6.22 15.10 -16.83
C GLY A 159 -5.49 15.31 -15.52
N LEU A 160 -4.89 16.50 -15.39
CA LEU A 160 -4.22 16.94 -14.17
C LEU A 160 -4.74 18.31 -13.78
N ARG A 161 -5.15 18.45 -12.52
CA ARG A 161 -5.52 19.71 -11.89
C ARG A 161 -4.62 19.97 -10.70
N ILE A 162 -4.02 21.14 -10.63
CA ILE A 162 -3.24 21.61 -9.49
C ILE A 162 -3.78 22.98 -9.11
N ASN A 163 -4.17 23.19 -7.85
CA ASN A 163 -4.74 24.45 -7.38
C ASN A 163 -5.97 24.91 -8.20
N ASN A 164 -6.82 23.96 -8.60
CA ASN A 164 -7.99 24.14 -9.48
C ASN A 164 -7.67 24.59 -10.92
N GLU A 165 -6.40 24.65 -11.31
CA GLU A 165 -5.99 24.94 -12.68
C GLU A 165 -5.70 23.64 -13.43
N SER A 166 -6.17 23.53 -14.66
CA SER A 166 -5.92 22.35 -15.50
C SER A 166 -4.57 22.47 -16.19
N PHE A 167 -3.76 21.42 -16.12
CA PHE A 167 -2.42 21.38 -16.69
C PHE A 167 -2.43 20.62 -18.01
N SER A 168 -1.74 21.17 -19.02
CA SER A 168 -1.41 20.47 -20.25
C SER A 168 -0.13 19.65 -20.07
N GLN A 169 0.16 18.72 -20.99
CA GLN A 169 1.44 17.99 -20.96
C GLN A 169 2.64 18.95 -20.95
N SER A 170 2.60 20.02 -21.75
CA SER A 170 3.66 21.02 -21.77
C SER A 170 3.83 21.73 -20.43
N GLY A 171 2.72 22.04 -19.73
CA GLY A 171 2.76 22.62 -18.38
C GLY A 171 3.33 21.67 -17.33
N LEU A 172 3.05 20.37 -17.45
CA LEU A 172 3.63 19.34 -16.60
C LEU A 172 5.14 19.21 -16.83
N GLU A 173 5.63 19.28 -18.07
CA GLU A 173 7.08 19.27 -18.35
C GLU A 173 7.79 20.50 -17.76
N LEU A 174 7.11 21.64 -17.65
CA LEU A 174 7.68 22.82 -16.98
C LEU A 174 7.93 22.58 -15.49
N LEU A 175 7.15 21.71 -14.83
CA LEU A 175 7.43 21.32 -13.44
C LEU A 175 8.85 20.74 -13.28
N ARG A 176 9.42 20.10 -14.30
CA ARG A 176 10.82 19.58 -14.28
C ARG A 176 11.83 20.68 -14.01
N PHE A 177 11.59 21.88 -14.52
CA PHE A 177 12.46 23.04 -14.39
C PHE A 177 12.11 23.92 -13.18
N ASP A 178 10.87 23.80 -12.67
CA ASP A 178 10.30 24.67 -11.64
C ASP A 178 10.15 24.03 -10.25
N THR A 179 10.52 22.75 -10.10
CA THR A 179 10.42 21.95 -8.84
C THR A 179 10.93 22.67 -7.58
N TYR A 180 11.85 23.63 -7.73
CA TYR A 180 12.43 24.38 -6.62
C TYR A 180 12.05 25.87 -6.56
N ARG A 181 11.43 26.45 -7.60
CA ARG A 181 11.27 27.93 -7.71
C ARG A 181 9.83 28.43 -7.83
N ALA A 182 8.90 27.66 -8.38
CA ALA A 182 7.57 28.22 -8.70
C ALA A 182 6.58 28.18 -7.53
N ASN A 183 6.66 27.19 -6.64
CA ASN A 183 5.79 27.11 -5.47
C ASN A 183 6.40 26.19 -4.37
N PRO A 184 7.07 26.73 -3.32
CA PRO A 184 7.69 25.91 -2.26
C PRO A 184 6.67 25.12 -1.42
N ARG A 185 5.38 25.31 -1.72
CA ARG A 185 4.24 24.70 -1.05
C ARG A 185 3.95 23.29 -1.57
N GLN A 186 4.17 23.02 -2.85
CA GLN A 186 3.87 21.74 -3.52
C GLN A 186 5.10 21.31 -4.31
N THR A 187 5.84 20.34 -3.78
CA THR A 187 7.10 19.88 -4.35
C THR A 187 6.91 18.54 -5.05
N PHE A 188 7.17 18.52 -6.35
CA PHE A 188 7.16 17.32 -7.17
C PHE A 188 8.59 16.85 -7.37
N LEU A 189 8.96 15.71 -6.78
CA LEU A 189 10.26 15.10 -6.96
C LEU A 189 10.25 14.23 -8.20
N MET A 190 11.12 14.56 -9.15
CA MET A 190 11.26 13.82 -10.40
C MET A 190 11.72 12.39 -10.14
N ASN A 191 11.37 11.50 -11.07
CA ASN A 191 11.80 10.12 -11.00
C ASN A 191 13.32 9.97 -11.25
N ARG A 192 13.84 8.75 -11.18
CA ARG A 192 15.29 8.47 -11.35
C ARG A 192 15.88 8.94 -12.68
N ASN A 193 15.05 9.11 -13.70
CA ASN A 193 15.45 9.60 -15.03
C ASN A 193 15.31 11.13 -15.16
N GLN A 194 15.07 11.85 -14.06
CA GLN A 194 14.76 13.28 -14.04
C GLN A 194 13.53 13.64 -14.89
N GLU A 195 12.56 12.72 -14.96
CA GLU A 195 11.28 12.86 -15.65
C GLU A 195 10.13 12.92 -14.66
N THR A 196 8.98 13.43 -15.12
CA THR A 196 7.74 13.40 -14.33
C THR A 196 7.14 11.99 -14.27
N GLY A 197 7.48 11.10 -15.22
CA GLY A 197 6.87 9.78 -15.32
C GLY A 197 5.34 9.79 -15.54
N ILE A 198 4.74 10.96 -15.82
CA ILE A 198 3.30 11.12 -16.01
C ILE A 198 3.05 11.67 -17.41
N LYS A 199 2.08 11.07 -18.11
CA LYS A 199 1.62 11.54 -19.41
C LYS A 199 0.12 11.80 -19.40
N ILE A 200 -0.25 13.03 -19.74
CA ILE A 200 -1.64 13.44 -19.92
C ILE A 200 -2.06 13.02 -21.33
N SER A 201 -3.04 12.13 -21.43
CA SER A 201 -3.52 11.59 -22.69
C SER A 201 -5.00 11.23 -22.61
N GLU A 202 -5.74 11.53 -23.67
CA GLU A 202 -7.13 11.09 -23.82
C GLU A 202 -7.20 9.63 -24.32
N LYS A 203 -6.53 8.72 -23.61
CA LYS A 203 -6.63 7.29 -23.93
C LYS A 203 -8.05 6.81 -23.64
N GLN A 204 -8.64 6.11 -24.61
CA GLN A 204 -9.97 5.52 -24.49
C GLN A 204 -9.88 3.99 -24.45
N CYS A 205 -10.77 3.37 -23.71
CA CYS A 205 -10.91 1.91 -23.68
C CYS A 205 -12.00 1.47 -24.65
N TYR A 206 -11.59 0.74 -25.70
CA TYR A 206 -12.49 0.31 -26.77
C TYR A 206 -12.96 -1.15 -26.64
N THR A 207 -12.47 -1.88 -25.65
CA THR A 207 -12.73 -3.31 -25.49
C THR A 207 -13.97 -3.55 -24.63
N LYS A 208 -14.85 -4.47 -25.06
CA LYS A 208 -16.00 -4.91 -24.23
C LYS A 208 -15.56 -5.60 -22.93
N ALA A 209 -14.37 -6.20 -22.96
CA ALA A 209 -13.75 -6.79 -21.80
C ALA A 209 -13.23 -5.76 -20.79
N GLY A 210 -13.20 -4.46 -21.12
CA GLY A 210 -12.56 -3.42 -20.33
C GLY A 210 -11.03 -3.40 -20.49
N CYS A 211 -10.41 -2.42 -19.83
CA CYS A 211 -8.96 -2.18 -19.88
C CYS A 211 -8.39 -2.23 -18.47
N PRO A 212 -7.12 -2.63 -18.31
CA PRO A 212 -6.43 -2.48 -17.03
C PRO A 212 -6.28 -0.98 -16.69
N CYS A 213 -6.15 -0.69 -15.38
CA CYS A 213 -5.94 0.67 -14.87
C CYS A 213 -4.76 1.39 -15.54
N GLN A 214 -3.68 0.65 -15.83
CA GLN A 214 -2.49 1.09 -16.56
C GLN A 214 -1.97 -0.07 -17.42
N ASP A 215 -1.36 0.22 -18.58
CA ASP A 215 -0.71 -0.82 -19.40
C ASP A 215 0.53 -1.39 -18.68
N ASN A 216 1.28 -0.49 -18.03
CA ASN A 216 2.44 -0.83 -17.22
C ASN A 216 2.07 -0.68 -15.75
N PRO A 217 1.78 -1.78 -15.04
CA PRO A 217 1.34 -1.71 -13.66
C PRO A 217 2.43 -1.10 -12.78
N LEU A 218 2.01 -0.17 -11.92
CA LEU A 218 2.90 0.49 -10.96
C LEU A 218 3.26 -0.47 -9.82
N GLN A 219 4.52 -0.47 -9.40
CA GLN A 219 4.92 -1.22 -8.21
C GLN A 219 4.46 -0.50 -6.94
N ILE A 220 3.40 -1.02 -6.33
CA ILE A 220 2.79 -0.41 -5.14
C ILE A 220 3.69 -0.56 -3.90
N ILE A 221 3.83 0.54 -3.15
CA ILE A 221 4.64 0.57 -1.93
C ILE A 221 3.81 0.06 -0.75
N CYS A 222 3.80 -1.25 -0.57
CA CYS A 222 3.07 -1.90 0.52
C CYS A 222 3.68 -1.70 1.91
N ALA A 223 4.97 -1.35 2.01
CA ALA A 223 5.66 -1.24 3.31
C ALA A 223 5.09 -0.16 4.23
N LYS A 224 4.42 0.86 3.67
CA LYS A 224 3.79 1.96 4.41
C LYS A 224 2.27 1.83 4.52
N LYS A 225 1.69 0.74 3.99
CA LYS A 225 0.24 0.46 4.06
C LYS A 225 -0.12 0.00 5.47
N TYR A 226 -1.12 0.64 6.07
CA TYR A 226 -1.75 0.11 7.27
C TYR A 226 -2.70 -1.03 6.92
N CYS A 227 -2.47 -2.20 7.52
CA CYS A 227 -3.34 -3.37 7.37
C CYS A 227 -4.27 -3.51 8.57
N LYS A 228 -5.59 -3.50 8.31
CA LYS A 228 -6.62 -3.75 9.32
C LYS A 228 -6.41 -5.16 9.94
N PRO A 229 -6.67 -5.34 11.25
CA PRO A 229 -6.61 -6.66 11.88
C PRO A 229 -7.52 -7.68 11.20
N ILE A 230 -7.02 -8.90 10.99
CA ILE A 230 -7.74 -9.99 10.34
C ILE A 230 -8.88 -10.50 11.24
N GLN A 231 -10.05 -10.74 10.66
CA GLN A 231 -11.26 -11.18 11.35
C GLN A 231 -11.74 -12.59 10.96
N CYS A 232 -10.98 -13.31 10.14
CA CYS A 232 -11.33 -14.62 9.57
C CYS A 232 -10.19 -15.63 9.69
N VAL A 233 -10.53 -16.91 9.60
CA VAL A 233 -9.57 -18.00 9.40
C VAL A 233 -9.11 -18.01 7.94
N ASN A 234 -7.83 -18.31 7.69
CA ASN A 234 -7.25 -18.40 6.33
C ASN A 234 -7.57 -17.18 5.45
N PRO A 235 -7.11 -15.98 5.84
CA PRO A 235 -7.35 -14.78 5.04
C PRO A 235 -6.69 -14.90 3.66
N ILE A 236 -7.27 -14.23 2.67
CA ILE A 236 -6.80 -14.28 1.28
C ILE A 236 -6.06 -13.00 0.91
N LYS A 237 -5.26 -13.04 -0.15
CA LYS A 237 -4.59 -11.86 -0.73
C LYS A 237 -4.84 -11.83 -2.24
N PRO A 238 -5.89 -11.13 -2.71
CA PRO A 238 -6.15 -10.99 -4.14
C PRO A 238 -5.00 -10.25 -4.84
N VAL A 239 -4.89 -10.40 -6.16
CA VAL A 239 -3.85 -9.71 -6.92
C VAL A 239 -4.05 -8.20 -6.79
N GLY A 240 -2.94 -7.48 -6.56
CA GLY A 240 -2.94 -6.04 -6.38
C GLY A 240 -3.21 -5.56 -4.95
N HIS A 241 -3.59 -6.42 -4.00
CA HIS A 241 -3.71 -6.05 -2.58
C HIS A 241 -2.35 -6.13 -1.86
N CYS A 242 -2.08 -5.18 -0.96
CA CYS A 242 -0.93 -5.21 -0.06
C CYS A 242 -1.20 -6.09 1.18
N CYS A 243 -2.40 -5.98 1.72
CA CYS A 243 -2.82 -6.67 2.94
C CYS A 243 -3.57 -7.98 2.63
N ASN A 244 -3.55 -8.90 3.59
CA ASN A 244 -4.52 -10.00 3.58
C ASN A 244 -5.91 -9.45 3.97
N ILE A 245 -6.97 -10.00 3.40
CA ILE A 245 -8.35 -9.57 3.62
C ILE A 245 -9.26 -10.77 3.92
N CYS A 246 -10.43 -10.46 4.49
CA CYS A 246 -11.49 -11.44 4.73
C CYS A 246 -12.61 -11.25 3.71
N GLY A 247 -12.84 -12.29 2.89
CA GLY A 247 -13.77 -12.22 1.77
C GLY A 247 -13.54 -13.32 0.75
N GLY A 248 -13.88 -13.03 -0.49
CA GLY A 248 -13.62 -13.92 -1.62
C GLY A 248 -12.99 -13.17 -2.79
N SER A 249 -12.24 -13.89 -3.62
CA SER A 249 -11.81 -13.41 -4.92
C SER A 249 -11.86 -14.53 -5.96
N VAL A 250 -12.21 -14.17 -7.20
CA VAL A 250 -12.07 -15.04 -8.37
C VAL A 250 -11.39 -14.26 -9.48
N ALA A 251 -10.35 -14.84 -10.07
CA ALA A 251 -9.65 -14.29 -11.21
C ALA A 251 -9.56 -15.33 -12.33
N PHE A 252 -9.76 -14.94 -13.57
CA PHE A 252 -9.72 -15.86 -14.70
C PHE A 252 -9.29 -15.17 -15.99
N ASP A 253 -8.77 -15.98 -16.91
CA ASP A 253 -8.41 -15.51 -18.24
C ASP A 253 -9.65 -15.45 -19.13
N THR A 254 -9.90 -14.27 -19.71
CA THR A 254 -11.09 -13.92 -20.49
C THR A 254 -10.97 -14.44 -21.91
N ALA A 255 -12.04 -15.07 -22.42
CA ALA A 255 -12.19 -15.35 -23.84
C ALA A 255 -12.65 -14.10 -24.61
N ASP A 256 -12.53 -14.12 -25.94
CA ASP A 256 -12.96 -13.01 -26.82
C ASP A 256 -14.45 -12.68 -26.70
N THR A 257 -15.27 -13.65 -26.25
CA THR A 257 -16.72 -13.45 -26.03
C THR A 257 -17.07 -12.86 -24.66
N PHE A 258 -16.06 -12.58 -23.83
CA PHE A 258 -16.26 -11.98 -22.52
C PHE A 258 -16.76 -10.54 -22.64
N ASP A 259 -17.81 -10.23 -21.87
CA ASP A 259 -18.37 -8.90 -21.79
C ASP A 259 -18.38 -8.45 -20.32
N MET A 260 -17.69 -7.34 -20.04
CA MET A 260 -17.52 -6.83 -18.69
C MET A 260 -18.85 -6.34 -18.10
N ALA A 261 -19.76 -5.81 -18.92
CA ALA A 261 -21.06 -5.34 -18.44
C ALA A 261 -21.96 -6.52 -18.06
N GLU A 262 -21.97 -7.58 -18.85
CA GLU A 262 -22.70 -8.82 -18.51
C GLU A 262 -22.14 -9.47 -17.23
N PHE A 263 -20.82 -9.51 -17.08
CA PHE A 263 -20.19 -10.04 -15.87
C PHE A 263 -20.51 -9.19 -14.64
N ARG A 264 -20.43 -7.85 -14.75
CA ARG A 264 -20.85 -6.93 -13.67
C ARG A 264 -22.32 -7.12 -13.30
N SER A 265 -23.20 -7.37 -14.27
CA SER A 265 -24.61 -7.67 -14.01
C SER A 265 -24.80 -8.99 -13.23
N LEU A 266 -24.05 -10.03 -13.58
CA LEU A 266 -24.04 -11.30 -12.82
C LEU A 266 -23.58 -11.09 -11.38
N VAL A 267 -22.51 -10.32 -11.18
CA VAL A 267 -22.00 -9.99 -9.84
C VAL A 267 -23.03 -9.19 -9.05
N GLU A 268 -23.58 -8.14 -9.63
CA GLU A 268 -24.57 -7.27 -8.99
C GLU A 268 -25.82 -8.04 -8.55
N LYS A 269 -26.27 -9.02 -9.36
CA LYS A 269 -27.35 -9.93 -8.98
C LYS A 269 -27.06 -10.62 -7.64
N TYR A 270 -25.91 -11.29 -7.53
CA TYR A 270 -25.56 -12.03 -6.31
C TYR A 270 -25.24 -11.11 -5.12
N ILE A 271 -24.70 -9.91 -5.37
CA ILE A 271 -24.52 -8.91 -4.31
C ILE A 271 -25.89 -8.52 -3.73
N ASN A 272 -26.88 -8.23 -4.59
CA ASN A 272 -28.21 -7.81 -4.15
C ASN A 272 -28.99 -8.93 -3.44
N GLU A 273 -28.86 -10.18 -3.89
CA GLU A 273 -29.46 -11.35 -3.22
C GLU A 273 -28.88 -11.60 -1.81
N ASN A 274 -27.70 -11.06 -1.50
CA ASN A 274 -26.95 -11.31 -0.26
C ASN A 274 -26.76 -10.06 0.62
N GLY A 275 -27.72 -9.12 0.58
CA GLY A 275 -27.74 -7.93 1.45
C GLY A 275 -27.25 -6.63 0.78
N GLY A 276 -26.92 -6.69 -0.52
CA GLY A 276 -26.65 -5.52 -1.35
C GLY A 276 -25.38 -4.76 -0.97
N ARG A 277 -25.24 -3.59 -1.58
CA ARG A 277 -24.08 -2.69 -1.42
C ARG A 277 -23.97 -2.04 -0.04
N GLU A 278 -25.00 -2.16 0.79
CA GLU A 278 -24.95 -1.68 2.18
C GLU A 278 -24.07 -2.61 3.04
N LYS A 279 -24.18 -3.92 2.82
CA LYS A 279 -23.42 -4.94 3.56
C LYS A 279 -22.10 -5.30 2.89
N LEU A 280 -22.08 -5.31 1.56
CA LEU A 280 -20.95 -5.80 0.77
C LEU A 280 -20.27 -4.65 0.01
N ALA A 281 -18.95 -4.73 -0.06
CA ALA A 281 -18.13 -3.98 -1.00
C ALA A 281 -17.57 -4.97 -2.02
N TYR A 282 -17.60 -4.60 -3.29
CA TYR A 282 -17.02 -5.42 -4.34
C TYR A 282 -16.29 -4.57 -5.36
N HIS A 283 -15.38 -5.19 -6.08
CA HIS A 283 -14.64 -4.57 -7.16
C HIS A 283 -14.42 -5.59 -8.29
N VAL A 284 -14.66 -5.14 -9.52
CA VAL A 284 -14.41 -5.90 -10.75
C VAL A 284 -13.49 -5.08 -11.65
N GLY A 285 -12.27 -5.59 -11.86
CA GLY A 285 -11.21 -4.91 -12.60
C GLY A 285 -10.43 -5.88 -13.49
N LYS A 286 -9.69 -5.33 -14.46
CA LYS A 286 -8.73 -6.10 -15.26
C LYS A 286 -7.34 -6.01 -14.67
N LEU A 287 -6.74 -7.17 -14.43
CA LEU A 287 -5.35 -7.29 -13.99
C LEU A 287 -4.36 -7.15 -15.16
N SER A 288 -4.81 -7.50 -16.37
CA SER A 288 -4.05 -7.42 -17.63
C SER A 288 -5.02 -7.48 -18.82
N ASP A 289 -4.50 -7.44 -20.04
CA ASP A 289 -5.31 -7.52 -21.27
C ASP A 289 -6.16 -8.78 -21.40
N VAL A 290 -5.82 -9.86 -20.70
CA VAL A 290 -6.54 -11.14 -20.80
C VAL A 290 -7.08 -11.63 -19.48
N ARG A 291 -6.91 -10.89 -18.36
CA ARG A 291 -7.27 -11.41 -17.04
C ARG A 291 -8.14 -10.44 -16.26
N VAL A 292 -9.29 -10.93 -15.78
CA VAL A 292 -10.24 -10.18 -14.95
C VAL A 292 -10.23 -10.73 -13.53
N GLN A 293 -10.51 -9.88 -12.54
CA GLN A 293 -10.63 -10.25 -11.14
C GLN A 293 -11.88 -9.63 -10.54
N LEU A 294 -12.61 -10.44 -9.77
CA LEU A 294 -13.64 -10.01 -8.83
C LEU A 294 -13.08 -10.17 -7.41
N VAL A 295 -13.25 -9.14 -6.59
CA VAL A 295 -13.02 -9.18 -5.13
C VAL A 295 -14.32 -8.78 -4.44
N VAL A 296 -14.70 -9.51 -3.39
CA VAL A 296 -15.87 -9.19 -2.55
C VAL A 296 -15.46 -9.28 -1.09
N VAL A 297 -15.77 -8.22 -0.34
CA VAL A 297 -15.54 -8.11 1.10
C VAL A 297 -16.79 -7.57 1.79
N GLU A 298 -16.87 -7.77 3.10
CA GLU A 298 -17.94 -7.24 3.93
C GLU A 298 -17.52 -5.90 4.52
N LYS A 299 -18.43 -4.92 4.48
CA LYS A 299 -18.17 -3.56 5.03
C LYS A 299 -18.20 -3.52 6.55
N THR A 300 -18.93 -4.46 7.14
CA THR A 300 -19.15 -4.57 8.59
C THR A 300 -18.41 -5.80 9.13
N GLN A 301 -18.86 -6.35 10.26
CA GLN A 301 -18.25 -7.55 10.81
C GLN A 301 -18.31 -8.71 9.82
N TYR A 302 -17.20 -9.44 9.70
CA TYR A 302 -17.10 -10.56 8.79
C TYR A 302 -17.97 -11.76 9.25
N GLU A 303 -18.86 -12.21 8.36
CA GLU A 303 -19.83 -13.31 8.50
C GLU A 303 -19.69 -14.36 7.37
N SER A 304 -18.64 -14.29 6.55
CA SER A 304 -18.37 -15.19 5.41
C SER A 304 -19.33 -15.10 4.23
N ILE A 305 -20.15 -14.05 4.15
CA ILE A 305 -21.07 -13.80 3.04
C ILE A 305 -20.31 -13.43 1.77
N GLY A 306 -19.28 -12.57 1.87
CA GLY A 306 -18.49 -12.17 0.70
C GLY A 306 -17.80 -13.35 0.01
N ALA A 307 -17.31 -14.31 0.80
CA ALA A 307 -16.75 -15.56 0.29
C ALA A 307 -17.82 -16.44 -0.40
N ALA A 308 -19.00 -16.57 0.21
CA ALA A 308 -20.10 -17.31 -0.38
C ALA A 308 -20.57 -16.71 -1.73
N VAL A 309 -20.69 -15.38 -1.82
CA VAL A 309 -21.05 -14.67 -3.06
C VAL A 309 -20.06 -15.00 -4.19
N VAL A 310 -18.76 -14.94 -3.92
CA VAL A 310 -17.74 -15.29 -4.93
C VAL A 310 -17.85 -16.74 -5.37
N SER A 311 -18.13 -17.66 -4.44
CA SER A 311 -18.37 -19.06 -4.78
C SER A 311 -19.61 -19.23 -5.68
N MET A 312 -20.69 -18.48 -5.44
CA MET A 312 -21.91 -18.50 -6.25
C MET A 312 -21.68 -17.92 -7.65
N VAL A 313 -20.97 -16.79 -7.74
CA VAL A 313 -20.56 -16.18 -9.01
C VAL A 313 -19.72 -17.18 -9.81
N ASN A 314 -18.70 -17.79 -9.18
CA ASN A 314 -17.84 -18.78 -9.83
C ASN A 314 -18.62 -19.99 -10.37
N ALA A 315 -19.58 -20.51 -9.60
CA ALA A 315 -20.43 -21.61 -10.05
C ALA A 315 -21.33 -21.27 -11.25
N HIS A 316 -21.62 -19.98 -11.46
CA HIS A 316 -22.45 -19.49 -12.57
C HIS A 316 -21.64 -18.72 -13.62
N LEU A 317 -20.31 -18.81 -13.61
CA LEU A 317 -19.48 -18.29 -14.68
C LEU A 317 -19.86 -18.99 -15.99
N GLN A 318 -20.16 -18.19 -17.01
CA GLN A 318 -20.51 -18.74 -18.32
C GLN A 318 -19.25 -19.34 -18.96
N ARG A 319 -19.32 -20.59 -19.41
CA ARG A 319 -18.15 -21.26 -20.02
C ARG A 319 -17.56 -20.49 -21.21
N ARG A 320 -18.39 -19.76 -21.97
CA ARG A 320 -17.95 -18.94 -23.10
C ARG A 320 -17.03 -17.78 -22.70
N TRP A 321 -17.08 -17.33 -21.45
CA TRP A 321 -16.32 -16.19 -20.95
C TRP A 321 -14.88 -16.54 -20.55
N VAL A 322 -14.58 -17.83 -20.36
CA VAL A 322 -13.31 -18.29 -19.77
C VAL A 322 -12.49 -18.99 -20.85
N ALA A 323 -11.27 -18.51 -21.10
CA ALA A 323 -10.33 -19.12 -22.05
C ALA A 323 -9.21 -19.92 -21.36
N GLY A 324 -9.01 -19.74 -20.05
CA GLY A 324 -7.87 -20.29 -19.33
C GLY A 324 -8.19 -20.70 -17.90
N VAL A 325 -7.23 -20.46 -17.00
CA VAL A 325 -7.31 -20.94 -15.62
C VAL A 325 -8.19 -20.03 -14.79
N VAL A 326 -9.12 -20.62 -14.05
CA VAL A 326 -9.89 -19.93 -13.01
C VAL A 326 -9.20 -20.13 -11.67
N GLN A 327 -8.80 -19.04 -11.05
CA GLN A 327 -8.21 -19.01 -9.71
C GLN A 327 -9.21 -18.40 -8.74
N MET A 328 -9.72 -19.23 -7.84
CA MET A 328 -10.63 -18.81 -6.78
C MET A 328 -9.91 -18.89 -5.42
N SER A 329 -10.13 -17.90 -4.57
CA SER A 329 -9.61 -17.87 -3.20
C SER A 329 -10.70 -17.39 -2.26
N LEU A 330 -10.98 -18.16 -1.23
CA LEU A 330 -12.05 -17.90 -0.27
C LEU A 330 -11.47 -17.89 1.14
N SER A 331 -11.86 -16.89 1.93
CA SER A 331 -11.55 -16.87 3.36
C SER A 331 -12.41 -17.91 4.10
N GLY A 332 -11.89 -18.40 5.23
CA GLY A 332 -12.60 -19.31 6.12
C GLY A 332 -13.61 -18.60 7.04
N VAL A 333 -14.04 -19.29 8.10
CA VAL A 333 -15.05 -18.77 9.05
C VAL A 333 -14.56 -17.58 9.87
N PRO A 334 -15.47 -16.78 10.47
CA PRO A 334 -15.08 -15.66 11.34
C PRO A 334 -14.31 -16.12 12.59
N LEU A 335 -13.29 -15.35 13.00
CA LEU A 335 -12.48 -15.66 14.18
C LEU A 335 -13.30 -15.67 15.47
N SER A 336 -14.34 -14.85 15.58
CA SER A 336 -15.27 -14.87 16.72
C SER A 336 -15.91 -16.25 16.95
N MET A 337 -16.05 -17.05 15.90
CA MET A 337 -16.60 -18.41 15.98
C MET A 337 -15.55 -19.49 16.25
N THR A 338 -14.26 -19.18 16.09
CA THR A 338 -13.16 -20.14 16.30
C THR A 338 -12.91 -20.49 17.76
N GLY A 339 -13.49 -19.71 18.70
CA GLY A 339 -13.44 -19.95 20.14
C GLY A 339 -14.31 -21.12 20.65
N PHE A 340 -15.08 -21.78 19.79
CA PHE A 340 -15.84 -22.99 20.17
C PHE A 340 -14.96 -24.19 20.56
N GLY A 341 -13.63 -24.11 20.42
CA GLY A 341 -12.68 -25.07 20.96
C GLY A 341 -12.79 -25.25 22.49
N GLY A 342 -13.25 -24.24 23.24
CA GLY A 342 -13.52 -24.38 24.68
C GLY A 342 -14.66 -25.35 25.00
N ARG A 343 -15.64 -25.52 24.08
CA ARG A 343 -16.71 -26.51 24.25
C ARG A 343 -16.25 -27.93 23.96
N VAL A 344 -15.20 -28.10 23.14
CA VAL A 344 -14.56 -29.41 22.93
C VAL A 344 -13.82 -29.84 24.19
N VAL A 345 -13.17 -28.91 24.89
CA VAL A 345 -12.52 -29.20 26.18
C VAL A 345 -13.55 -29.56 27.25
N LEU A 346 -14.66 -28.80 27.37
CA LEU A 346 -15.75 -29.15 28.28
C LEU A 346 -16.38 -30.50 27.93
N GLY A 347 -16.62 -30.77 26.65
CA GLY A 347 -17.15 -32.05 26.18
C GLY A 347 -16.22 -33.23 26.47
N ALA A 348 -14.92 -33.06 26.24
CA ALA A 348 -13.91 -34.07 26.55
C ALA A 348 -13.78 -34.29 28.07
N PHE A 349 -13.83 -33.22 28.87
CA PHE A 349 -13.76 -33.31 30.33
C PHE A 349 -14.99 -34.03 30.91
N VAL A 350 -16.19 -33.72 30.40
CA VAL A 350 -17.43 -34.42 30.77
C VAL A 350 -17.39 -35.89 30.34
N LEU A 351 -16.90 -36.19 29.13
CA LEU A 351 -16.73 -37.57 28.66
C LEU A 351 -15.79 -38.36 29.57
N VAL A 352 -14.64 -37.78 29.95
CA VAL A 352 -13.68 -38.42 30.86
C VAL A 352 -14.32 -38.67 32.23
N ILE A 353 -15.05 -37.70 32.80
CA ILE A 353 -15.77 -37.87 34.06
C ILE A 353 -16.81 -38.99 33.97
N VAL A 354 -17.59 -39.04 32.89
CA VAL A 354 -18.61 -40.08 32.69
C VAL A 354 -17.95 -41.46 32.58
N VAL A 355 -16.85 -41.60 31.83
CA VAL A 355 -16.12 -42.86 31.70
C VAL A 355 -15.55 -43.31 33.05
N VAL A 356 -14.92 -42.39 33.80
CA VAL A 356 -14.39 -42.69 35.14
C VAL A 356 -15.52 -43.07 36.10
N PHE A 357 -16.66 -42.39 36.05
CA PHE A 357 -17.83 -42.71 36.86
C PHE A 357 -18.45 -44.07 36.52
N LEU A 358 -18.53 -44.43 35.24
CA LEU A 358 -18.99 -45.74 34.80
C LEU A 358 -18.03 -46.86 35.24
N LEU A 359 -16.71 -46.63 35.16
CA LEU A 359 -15.70 -47.55 35.67
C LEU A 359 -15.76 -47.70 37.20
N TYR A 360 -15.99 -46.60 37.92
CA TYR A 360 -16.19 -46.61 39.38
C TYR A 360 -17.44 -47.42 39.77
N ILE A 361 -18.56 -47.21 39.08
CA ILE A 361 -19.79 -47.98 39.33
C ILE A 361 -19.58 -49.47 39.00
N GLY A 362 -18.95 -49.79 37.86
CA GLY A 362 -18.71 -51.18 37.44
C GLY A 362 -17.74 -51.94 38.34
N SER A 363 -16.82 -51.24 39.01
CA SER A 363 -15.87 -51.85 39.95
C SER A 363 -16.42 -52.00 41.36
N TYR A 364 -17.24 -51.06 41.86
CA TYR A 364 -17.80 -51.11 43.21
C TYR A 364 -19.15 -51.82 43.32
N LYS A 365 -20.00 -51.72 42.30
CA LYS A 365 -21.24 -52.50 42.23
C LYS A 365 -20.98 -53.68 41.31
N LYS A 366 -21.00 -54.89 41.87
CA LYS A 366 -21.17 -56.14 41.11
C LYS A 366 -22.55 -56.12 40.43
N ILE A 367 -22.71 -55.31 39.39
CA ILE A 367 -23.88 -55.33 38.54
C ILE A 367 -23.75 -56.60 37.70
N PRO A 368 -24.66 -57.58 37.84
CA PRO A 368 -24.62 -58.76 36.99
C PRO A 368 -24.82 -58.30 35.54
N LEU A 369 -23.81 -58.49 34.70
CA LEU A 369 -23.89 -58.22 33.27
C LEU A 369 -25.12 -58.95 32.69
N PRO A 370 -26.04 -58.25 32.00
CA PRO A 370 -27.15 -58.92 31.33
C PRO A 370 -26.58 -59.81 30.22
N ARG A 371 -26.74 -61.13 30.37
CA ARG A 371 -26.44 -62.12 29.33
C ARG A 371 -27.45 -61.96 28.20
N TYR A 372 -27.08 -61.25 27.14
CA TYR A 372 -27.83 -61.27 25.89
C TYR A 372 -27.61 -62.63 25.19
N PRO A 373 -28.66 -63.39 24.83
CA PRO A 373 -28.48 -64.61 24.05
C PRO A 373 -28.16 -64.26 22.60
N ILE A 374 -27.01 -64.71 22.12
CA ILE A 374 -26.58 -64.61 20.72
C ILE A 374 -27.53 -65.47 19.87
N MET A 375 -28.22 -64.83 18.94
CA MET A 375 -29.18 -65.44 18.03
C MET A 375 -28.49 -66.47 17.12
N ARG A 376 -28.88 -67.74 17.24
CA ARG A 376 -28.61 -68.81 16.28
C ARG A 376 -29.66 -68.74 15.17
N VAL A 377 -29.34 -68.12 14.04
CA VAL A 377 -30.04 -68.35 12.77
C VAL A 377 -28.99 -68.38 11.67
N TRP A 378 -29.16 -69.29 10.70
CA TRP A 378 -28.33 -69.58 9.53
C TRP A 378 -27.18 -70.59 9.71
N ARG A 379 -27.57 -71.87 9.70
CA ARG A 379 -26.70 -72.98 9.26
C ARG A 379 -27.46 -73.90 8.30
N SER A 380 -27.39 -73.56 7.02
CA SER A 380 -27.48 -74.48 5.87
C SER A 380 -26.88 -73.71 4.68
N GLY A 381 -25.56 -73.77 4.45
CA GLY A 381 -24.95 -74.57 3.38
C GLY A 381 -25.31 -73.99 1.98
N ALA A 382 -24.44 -73.48 1.13
CA ALA A 382 -23.00 -73.57 1.01
C ALA A 382 -22.42 -72.46 0.10
N ALA A 383 -21.12 -72.21 0.27
CA ALA A 383 -20.13 -71.74 -0.71
C ALA A 383 -20.07 -70.25 -1.16
N ASN A 384 -18.87 -69.69 -0.93
CA ASN A 384 -18.28 -68.43 -1.46
C ASN A 384 -18.86 -67.16 -0.81
N ILE A 385 -18.13 -66.31 -0.08
CA ILE A 385 -16.81 -65.71 -0.34
C ILE A 385 -16.18 -65.35 1.02
N GLY A 386 -14.94 -65.74 1.24
CA GLY A 386 -14.16 -65.35 2.41
C GLY A 386 -13.45 -64.01 2.25
N VAL A 387 -12.92 -63.54 3.38
CA VAL A 387 -11.86 -62.54 3.58
C VAL A 387 -12.31 -61.14 4.03
N ILE A 388 -12.49 -60.98 5.35
CA ILE A 388 -11.85 -59.88 6.09
C ILE A 388 -10.99 -60.52 7.19
N THR A 389 -9.70 -60.26 7.09
CA THR A 389 -8.62 -60.81 7.90
C THR A 389 -8.63 -60.25 9.32
N ARG A 390 -8.44 -61.17 10.26
CA ARG A 390 -8.22 -60.96 11.68
C ARG A 390 -6.74 -60.65 11.88
N PHE A 391 -6.41 -59.49 12.45
CA PHE A 391 -5.05 -59.22 12.95
C PHE A 391 -4.80 -60.10 14.17
N GLN A 392 -3.79 -60.97 14.08
CA GLN A 392 -3.26 -61.73 15.19
C GLN A 392 -1.82 -61.24 15.42
N GLY A 393 -1.61 -60.58 16.55
CA GLY A 393 -0.29 -60.18 16.99
C GLY A 393 0.53 -61.41 17.36
N ARG A 394 1.72 -61.54 16.75
CA ARG A 394 2.82 -62.31 17.30
C ARG A 394 4.01 -61.37 17.42
N THR A 395 4.42 -61.20 18.66
CA THR A 395 5.75 -60.82 19.11
C THR A 395 6.77 -61.70 18.39
N GLU A 396 7.78 -61.08 17.77
CA GLU A 396 9.19 -61.30 18.11
C GLU A 396 10.09 -60.47 17.18
N SER A 397 10.96 -59.72 17.85
CA SER A 397 12.09 -58.97 17.33
C SER A 397 13.16 -59.91 16.80
N VAL A 398 13.50 -59.80 15.51
CA VAL A 398 14.86 -60.02 15.01
C VAL A 398 15.10 -59.06 13.85
N VAL A 399 15.89 -58.02 14.10
CA VAL A 399 16.50 -57.20 13.06
C VAL A 399 17.67 -58.01 12.50
N SER A 400 17.56 -58.53 11.27
CA SER A 400 18.73 -59.03 10.53
C SER A 400 19.07 -58.07 9.41
N LEU A 401 20.18 -57.37 9.59
CA LEU A 401 20.88 -56.61 8.55
C LEU A 401 21.43 -57.60 7.50
N THR A 402 20.85 -57.59 6.31
CA THR A 402 21.56 -58.10 5.11
C THR A 402 21.41 -57.12 3.97
N ARG A 403 22.46 -56.30 3.88
CA ARG A 403 23.11 -55.78 2.67
C ARG A 403 22.71 -56.56 1.42
N ARG A 404 22.10 -55.88 0.44
CA ARG A 404 22.04 -56.36 -0.94
C ARG A 404 22.67 -55.31 -1.85
N GLU A 405 23.80 -55.73 -2.39
CA GLU A 405 24.63 -55.04 -3.36
C GLU A 405 23.89 -54.92 -4.69
N SER A 406 23.91 -53.73 -5.29
CA SER A 406 23.56 -53.52 -6.70
C SER A 406 24.85 -53.23 -7.46
N PRO A 407 25.11 -53.87 -8.61
CA PRO A 407 26.33 -53.64 -9.39
C PRO A 407 26.24 -52.32 -10.19
N PRO A 408 27.38 -51.70 -10.53
CA PRO A 408 27.44 -50.34 -11.06
C PRO A 408 27.40 -50.30 -12.60
N PRO A 409 26.94 -49.20 -13.23
CA PRO A 409 27.41 -48.80 -14.53
C PRO A 409 28.66 -47.93 -14.41
N TYR A 410 29.59 -48.16 -15.33
CA TYR A 410 30.90 -47.53 -15.45
C TYR A 410 30.82 -46.17 -16.18
N GLY A 411 31.59 -45.19 -15.67
CA GLY A 411 32.04 -43.94 -16.33
C GLY A 411 31.15 -42.70 -16.14
N ASP A 412 31.62 -41.50 -15.84
CA ASP A 412 32.94 -41.02 -15.39
C ASP A 412 32.76 -39.58 -14.85
N SER A 413 33.50 -39.24 -13.78
CA SER A 413 33.97 -37.90 -13.38
C SER A 413 33.02 -36.77 -12.89
N ALA A 414 33.21 -36.42 -11.60
CA ALA A 414 33.49 -35.07 -11.06
C ALA A 414 32.51 -34.46 -10.02
N HIS A 415 32.99 -34.44 -8.77
CA HIS A 415 32.86 -33.46 -7.68
C HIS A 415 31.51 -32.80 -7.32
N GLY A 416 31.13 -32.92 -6.03
CA GLY A 416 30.48 -31.83 -5.29
C GLY A 416 29.34 -32.23 -4.36
N THR A 417 29.69 -32.63 -3.13
CA THR A 417 28.76 -32.78 -2.00
C THR A 417 28.19 -31.44 -1.54
N THR A 418 26.86 -31.28 -1.47
CA THR A 418 26.21 -30.30 -0.60
C THR A 418 25.00 -30.91 0.10
N ALA A 419 25.26 -31.47 1.29
CA ALA A 419 24.23 -31.79 2.26
C ALA A 419 23.79 -30.51 3.00
N PHE A 420 22.47 -30.36 3.13
CA PHE A 420 21.75 -29.26 3.77
C PHE A 420 22.16 -29.12 5.25
N ARG A 421 22.71 -27.97 5.65
CA ARG A 421 22.99 -27.63 7.07
C ARG A 421 21.92 -26.70 7.61
N ASN A 422 21.24 -27.15 8.66
CA ASN A 422 20.19 -26.43 9.40
C ASN A 422 20.82 -25.62 10.56
N PRO A 423 20.77 -24.27 10.55
CA PRO A 423 21.48 -23.44 11.53
C PRO A 423 20.58 -23.03 12.71
N LEU A 424 20.14 -23.98 13.52
CA LEU A 424 19.37 -23.67 14.76
C LEU A 424 20.08 -24.08 16.06
N TYR A 425 21.35 -24.49 15.99
CA TYR A 425 22.17 -24.76 17.17
C TYR A 425 23.62 -24.38 16.92
N GLU A 426 24.02 -23.19 17.34
CA GLU A 426 25.34 -22.97 17.93
C GLU A 426 25.32 -21.68 18.74
N SER A 427 25.05 -21.82 20.04
CA SER A 427 25.29 -20.80 21.05
C SER A 427 26.64 -21.07 21.71
N LYS A 428 27.60 -20.17 21.59
CA LYS A 428 28.57 -19.91 22.67
C LYS A 428 29.23 -18.53 22.52
N ILE A 429 29.11 -17.79 23.63
CA ILE A 429 29.65 -16.47 23.92
C ILE A 429 31.16 -16.56 24.15
N VAL A 430 31.93 -15.60 23.61
CA VAL A 430 33.22 -15.17 24.19
C VAL A 430 33.30 -13.65 24.11
N ILE A 431 33.53 -13.03 25.26
CA ILE A 431 33.80 -11.61 25.49
C ILE A 431 35.31 -11.36 25.26
N GLY A 432 35.67 -10.24 24.63
CA GLY A 432 37.05 -9.76 24.59
C GLY A 432 37.20 -8.52 23.71
N ASP A 433 37.34 -7.35 24.35
CA ASP A 433 37.72 -6.07 23.77
C ASP A 433 38.99 -6.15 22.91
N ASN A 434 39.04 -5.34 21.83
CA ASN A 434 40.13 -4.38 21.59
C ASN A 434 39.88 -3.52 20.33
N ASN A 435 40.12 -2.22 20.49
CA ASN A 435 40.29 -1.18 19.49
C ASN A 435 41.08 -1.62 18.25
N VAL A 436 40.65 -1.24 17.03
CA VAL A 436 41.51 -0.72 15.96
C VAL A 436 40.69 0.14 14.98
N GLN A 437 41.15 1.39 14.78
CA GLN A 437 40.83 2.25 13.65
C GLN A 437 41.46 1.72 12.36
N GLU A 438 40.70 1.64 11.25
CA GLU A 438 41.24 1.67 9.87
C GLU A 438 40.14 2.29 8.98
N ARG A 439 40.25 3.54 8.51
CA ARG A 439 41.05 4.04 7.37
C ARG A 439 40.99 3.13 6.13
N LEU A 440 40.05 3.41 5.23
CA LEU A 440 40.20 3.11 3.81
C LEU A 440 40.36 4.42 3.03
N LYS A 441 41.63 4.70 2.71
CA LYS A 441 42.04 5.60 1.64
C LYS A 441 41.83 4.86 0.32
N TYR A 442 41.13 5.47 -0.63
CA TYR A 442 41.37 5.25 -2.05
C TYR A 442 41.78 6.57 -2.66
N ASN A 443 42.92 6.58 -3.32
CA ASN A 443 43.49 7.76 -3.94
C ASN A 443 44.09 7.38 -5.29
N ILE A 444 43.93 8.31 -6.23
CA ILE A 444 44.73 8.58 -7.43
C ILE A 444 44.20 8.02 -8.77
N GLY A 445 43.69 8.98 -9.55
CA GLY A 445 43.75 9.03 -11.01
C GLY A 445 43.74 10.51 -11.44
N LEU A 446 44.92 11.08 -11.64
CA LEU A 446 45.23 12.48 -11.92
C LEU A 446 44.66 13.02 -13.23
N GLY A 447 44.16 14.27 -13.19
CA GLY A 447 43.94 15.14 -14.34
C GLY A 447 43.98 16.61 -13.89
N ARG A 448 45.17 17.22 -13.98
CA ARG A 448 45.53 18.55 -13.49
C ARG A 448 45.13 19.61 -14.54
N ASN A 449 44.41 20.66 -14.13
CA ASN A 449 44.71 22.05 -14.50
C ASN A 449 44.06 23.02 -13.50
N ARG A 450 44.92 23.92 -12.98
CA ARG A 450 44.65 24.98 -12.02
C ARG A 450 44.23 26.24 -12.79
N GLU A 451 43.15 26.87 -12.38
CA GLU A 451 43.05 28.33 -12.28
C GLU A 451 42.45 28.63 -10.90
N GLN A 452 43.18 29.37 -10.09
CA GLN A 452 42.79 29.79 -8.74
C GLN A 452 42.11 31.16 -8.85
N ASP A 453 40.80 31.22 -8.66
CA ASP A 453 40.12 32.45 -8.25
C ASP A 453 39.82 32.37 -6.75
N GLN A 454 40.54 33.19 -5.99
CA GLN A 454 40.32 33.40 -4.56
C GLN A 454 39.10 34.32 -4.39
N MET A 455 37.98 33.78 -3.90
CA MET A 455 36.83 34.57 -3.46
C MET A 455 36.90 34.72 -1.94
N GLN A 456 37.20 35.92 -1.45
CA GLN A 456 36.98 36.29 -0.06
C GLN A 456 35.48 36.52 0.15
N ILE A 457 34.86 35.73 1.02
CA ILE A 457 33.52 35.98 1.55
C ILE A 457 33.72 36.71 2.89
N GLU A 458 33.52 38.02 2.92
CA GLU A 458 33.30 38.73 4.17
C GLU A 458 31.85 38.44 4.64
N ASN A 459 31.70 37.48 5.54
CA ASN A 459 30.46 37.28 6.28
C ASN A 459 30.38 38.34 7.40
N GLY A 460 29.58 39.38 7.18
CA GLY A 460 29.19 40.34 8.21
C GLY A 460 27.70 40.20 8.52
N ALA A 461 27.34 39.33 9.47
CA ALA A 461 26.03 39.42 10.12
C ALA A 461 26.16 40.38 11.30
N LYS A 462 25.59 41.58 11.17
CA LYS A 462 25.53 42.54 12.28
C LYS A 462 24.23 42.29 13.05
N THR A 463 24.33 41.60 14.19
CA THR A 463 23.24 41.50 15.16
C THR A 463 23.39 42.64 16.16
N GLU A 464 22.43 43.57 16.16
CA GLU A 464 22.34 44.63 17.16
C GLU A 464 21.30 44.19 18.19
N ILE A 465 21.74 43.92 19.42
CA ILE A 465 20.87 43.55 20.55
C ILE A 465 20.60 44.83 21.33
N GLU A 466 19.46 45.48 21.10
CA GLU A 466 18.94 46.47 22.04
C GLU A 466 18.08 45.79 23.11
N ARG A 467 18.44 45.98 24.38
CA ARG A 467 17.62 45.58 25.52
C ARG A 467 16.45 46.56 25.68
N GLY A 468 15.27 46.12 25.27
CA GLY A 468 13.97 46.69 25.61
C GLY A 468 12.90 45.60 25.52
N ASN A 469 11.87 45.65 26.36
CA ASN A 469 10.86 44.60 26.60
C ASN A 469 9.89 44.29 25.43
N ASN A 470 10.36 44.34 24.18
CA ASN A 470 9.65 43.80 23.02
C ASN A 470 10.70 43.39 21.98
N ILE A 471 10.88 42.09 21.77
CA ILE A 471 11.80 41.57 20.75
C ILE A 471 11.08 41.66 19.41
N ARG A 472 11.44 42.68 18.62
CA ARG A 472 11.05 42.76 17.21
C ARG A 472 12.20 42.21 16.36
N LEU A 473 12.06 40.97 15.89
CA LEU A 473 13.01 40.38 14.94
C LEU A 473 12.76 41.00 13.55
N VAL A 474 13.63 41.92 13.16
CA VAL A 474 13.69 42.44 11.78
C VAL A 474 14.85 41.74 11.09
N ILE A 475 14.54 40.83 10.15
CA ILE A 475 15.55 40.16 9.32
C ILE A 475 15.61 40.93 8.00
N ASP A 476 16.60 41.82 7.86
CA ASP A 476 16.90 42.45 6.57
C ASP A 476 17.64 41.46 5.66
N ILE A 477 16.92 40.88 4.71
CA ILE A 477 17.51 40.05 3.66
C ILE A 477 18.08 40.98 2.58
N VAL A 478 19.40 41.14 2.57
CA VAL A 478 20.12 41.81 1.49
C VAL A 478 20.14 40.91 0.25
N ILE A 479 19.24 41.17 -0.70
CA ILE A 479 19.28 40.52 -2.02
C ILE A 479 20.36 41.21 -2.86
N GLY A 480 21.52 40.55 -2.99
CA GLY A 480 22.59 41.00 -3.89
C GLY A 480 22.12 41.05 -5.34
N ARG A 481 22.15 42.23 -5.97
CA ARG A 481 21.95 42.40 -7.41
C ARG A 481 23.23 42.00 -8.16
N TYR A 482 23.13 40.97 -9.01
CA TYR A 482 24.22 40.58 -9.91
C TYR A 482 24.32 41.57 -11.08
N LYS A 483 25.43 42.32 -11.17
CA LYS A 483 25.72 43.21 -12.30
C LYS A 483 26.52 42.43 -13.36
N ARG A 484 25.86 42.04 -14.45
CA ARG A 484 26.49 41.34 -15.58
C ARG A 484 27.52 42.28 -16.24
N ARG A 485 28.79 41.91 -16.23
CA ARG A 485 29.86 42.59 -16.99
C ARG A 485 29.61 42.35 -18.48
N LYS A 486 29.51 43.42 -19.26
CA LYS A 486 29.56 43.38 -20.73
C LYS A 486 31.02 43.14 -21.11
N ASP A 487 31.34 41.97 -21.63
CA ASP A 487 32.58 41.79 -22.37
C ASP A 487 32.37 42.30 -23.80
N SER A 488 33.13 43.35 -24.11
CA SER A 488 33.28 43.93 -25.43
C SER A 488 34.21 43.05 -26.27
N SER A 489 33.66 42.25 -27.18
CA SER A 489 34.42 41.71 -28.31
C SER A 489 34.44 42.74 -29.42
N VAL A 490 35.58 43.41 -29.57
CA VAL A 490 35.94 44.23 -30.73
C VAL A 490 36.08 43.30 -31.93
N VAL A 491 35.21 43.45 -32.92
CA VAL A 491 35.38 42.87 -34.26
C VAL A 491 35.72 44.02 -35.20
N HIS A 492 36.95 44.01 -35.71
CA HIS A 492 37.38 44.89 -36.78
C HIS A 492 36.62 44.52 -38.06
N ALA A 493 35.87 45.48 -38.61
CA ALA A 493 35.34 45.42 -39.96
C ALA A 493 36.46 45.76 -40.96
N SER A 494 36.73 44.85 -41.89
CA SER A 494 37.42 45.16 -43.14
C SER A 494 36.38 45.25 -44.26
N GLU A 495 36.35 46.42 -44.87
CA GLU A 495 35.54 46.81 -46.02
C GLU A 495 36.15 46.23 -47.31
N ALA A 496 35.34 45.57 -48.14
CA ALA A 496 35.67 45.25 -49.53
C ALA A 496 34.40 45.24 -50.39
N THR A 497 34.20 46.37 -51.06
CA THR A 497 33.62 46.60 -52.39
C THR A 497 33.13 45.40 -53.22
N GLY A 498 31.96 45.60 -53.87
CA GLY A 498 31.76 45.22 -55.26
C GLY A 498 30.47 44.47 -55.60
N THR A 499 29.60 45.14 -56.38
CA THR A 499 28.79 44.62 -57.53
C THR A 499 28.12 43.25 -57.38
N SER A 500 26.80 43.08 -57.49
CA SER A 500 25.87 43.46 -58.58
C SER A 500 24.44 43.10 -58.18
#